data_AF-A0A0A9XP98-F1
#
_entry.id   AF-A0A0A9XP98-F1
#
_cell.length_a   1.000
_cell.length_b   1.000
_cell.length_c   1.000
_cell.angle_alpha   90.00
_cell.angle_beta   90.00
_cell.angle_gamma   90.00
#
_symmetry.space_group_name_H-M   'P 1'
#
loop_
_entity.id
_entity.type
_entity.pdbx_description
1 polymer ?
#
loop_
_entity_poly.entity_id
_entity_poly.type
_entity_poly.pdbx_seq_one_letter_code
_entity_poly.pdbx_strand_id
1 'polypeptide(L)'
;MHRNLKTNADMGAQIPENSSIITPKDVLSFAYQISKGMAYLADMKLVHRDLAARNVLIAEGKICKVSDFGLTRDVYEDDTYLKQSRGRVPVKWMAIESLADHIYTSQSDVWSFGIVLWELVTLGASPYPGVTIQNLYHLLKNGYRMHKPLNCTTELYEVMRDCWCEQPDDRPTFLNLVDKFGRMLERGLDYVNFSIQMISNPSYFNPRDIEDDDNSEMNITFKMELSALQQNNNRYENYSVGPDTSYDTPRPTGSMQAPASANSAEHALAQCS
;
A
#
# COMPACT_ATOMS: atom_id res chain seq x y z
N MET A 1 27.21 6.85 -17.44
CA MET A 1 26.68 7.16 -18.78
C MET A 1 26.14 8.59 -18.75
N HIS A 2 26.85 9.54 -19.36
CA HIS A 2 26.39 10.92 -19.49
C HIS A 2 25.25 11.02 -20.52
N ARG A 3 24.15 11.69 -20.17
CA ARG A 3 23.24 12.29 -21.16
C ARG A 3 23.06 13.75 -20.84
N ASN A 4 23.61 14.56 -21.74
CA ASN A 4 23.50 16.01 -21.81
C ASN A 4 22.06 16.44 -22.14
N LEU A 5 21.50 17.34 -21.34
CA LEU A 5 20.45 18.26 -21.81
C LEU A 5 21.04 19.67 -21.74
N LYS A 6 21.24 20.27 -22.91
CA LYS A 6 21.60 21.68 -23.05
C LYS A 6 20.38 22.52 -22.68
N THR A 7 20.45 23.24 -21.57
CA THR A 7 19.57 24.38 -21.28
C THR A 7 20.20 25.64 -21.87
N ASN A 8 19.44 26.37 -22.70
CA ASN A 8 19.80 27.74 -23.04
C ASN A 8 19.64 28.61 -21.79
N ALA A 9 20.60 29.51 -21.65
CA ALA A 9 20.98 30.20 -20.43
C ALA A 9 20.02 31.29 -19.95
N ASP A 10 20.25 31.62 -18.67
CA ASP A 10 20.06 32.90 -17.98
C ASP A 10 18.67 33.27 -17.42
N MET A 11 18.46 32.87 -16.16
CA MET A 11 18.58 33.80 -15.04
C MET A 11 18.87 33.02 -13.75
N GLY A 12 20.01 33.32 -13.12
CA GLY A 12 20.52 32.65 -11.93
C GLY A 12 19.69 32.91 -10.69
N ALA A 13 18.63 32.13 -10.50
CA ALA A 13 18.20 31.79 -9.15
C ALA A 13 19.08 30.62 -8.69
N GLN A 14 20.05 30.90 -7.82
CA GLN A 14 20.59 29.86 -6.96
C GLN A 14 19.41 29.29 -6.18
N ILE A 15 18.90 28.14 -6.62
CA ILE A 15 17.98 27.34 -5.83
C ILE A 15 18.72 27.09 -4.52
N PRO A 16 18.25 27.61 -3.37
CA PRO A 16 18.93 27.38 -2.11
C PRO A 16 19.04 25.86 -1.95
N GLU A 17 20.23 25.31 -1.69
CA GLU A 17 20.43 23.86 -1.56
C GLU A 17 19.47 23.21 -0.53
N ASN A 18 18.88 24.01 0.37
CA ASN A 18 17.88 23.59 1.34
C ASN A 18 16.45 23.43 0.80
N SER A 19 16.12 23.87 -0.42
CA SER A 19 14.75 23.75 -0.96
C SER A 19 14.45 22.35 -1.51
N SER A 20 15.47 21.54 -1.76
CA SER A 20 15.35 20.17 -2.29
C SER A 20 15.19 19.11 -1.19
N ILE A 21 15.56 19.44 0.06
CA ILE A 21 15.48 18.49 1.18
C ILE A 21 14.03 18.34 1.62
N ILE A 22 13.51 17.12 1.58
CA ILE A 22 12.20 16.76 2.15
C ILE A 22 12.33 16.72 3.67
N THR A 23 11.38 17.35 4.36
CA THR A 23 11.26 17.38 5.82
C THR A 23 10.03 16.59 6.28
N PRO A 24 9.93 16.22 7.57
CA PRO A 24 8.72 15.57 8.09
C PRO A 24 7.43 16.35 7.84
N LYS A 25 7.50 17.69 7.88
CA LYS A 25 6.35 18.56 7.59
C LYS A 25 5.93 18.50 6.13
N ASP A 26 6.88 18.30 5.21
CA ASP A 26 6.58 18.14 3.80
C ASP A 26 5.78 16.86 3.55
N VAL A 27 6.04 15.76 4.26
CA VAL A 27 5.25 14.52 4.15
C VAL A 27 3.77 14.76 4.41
N LEU A 28 3.46 15.48 5.48
CA LEU A 28 2.07 15.83 5.81
C LEU A 28 1.47 16.82 4.81
N SER A 29 2.28 17.77 4.33
CA SER A 29 1.87 18.70 3.26
C SER A 29 1.54 17.96 1.96
N PHE A 30 2.32 16.94 1.60
CA PHE A 30 2.08 16.10 0.43
C PHE A 30 0.78 15.31 0.58
N ALA A 31 0.57 14.66 1.73
CA ALA A 31 -0.69 13.96 2.03
C ALA A 31 -1.92 14.88 1.90
N TYR A 32 -1.82 16.10 2.42
CA TYR A 32 -2.87 17.12 2.27
C TYR A 32 -3.10 17.52 0.81
N GLN A 33 -2.05 17.81 0.05
CA GLN A 33 -2.16 18.23 -1.35
C GLN A 33 -2.71 17.10 -2.25
N ILE A 34 -2.24 15.86 -2.06
CA ILE A 34 -2.72 14.69 -2.81
C ILE A 34 -4.20 14.44 -2.48
N SER A 35 -4.59 14.46 -1.20
CA SER A 35 -6.00 14.27 -0.82
C SER A 35 -6.91 15.36 -1.40
N LYS A 36 -6.45 16.61 -1.53
CA LYS A 36 -7.20 17.67 -2.25
C LYS A 36 -7.37 17.36 -3.73
N GLY A 37 -6.31 16.89 -4.40
CA GLY A 37 -6.38 16.49 -5.80
C GLY A 37 -7.40 15.35 -6.01
N MET A 38 -7.37 14.34 -5.13
CA MET A 38 -8.30 13.22 -5.19
C MET A 38 -9.73 13.58 -4.77
N ALA A 39 -9.92 14.51 -3.83
CA ALA A 39 -11.23 15.06 -3.49
C ALA A 39 -11.87 15.75 -4.71
N TYR A 40 -11.07 16.48 -5.50
CA TYR A 40 -11.53 17.08 -6.74
C TYR A 40 -11.94 16.02 -7.78
N LEU A 41 -11.16 14.94 -7.96
CA LEU A 41 -11.56 13.86 -8.85
C LEU A 41 -12.86 13.18 -8.41
N ALA A 42 -13.02 12.92 -7.11
CA ALA A 42 -14.23 12.32 -6.56
C ALA A 42 -15.47 13.22 -6.75
N ASP A 43 -15.32 14.54 -6.61
CA ASP A 43 -16.38 15.52 -6.87
C ASP A 43 -16.76 15.54 -8.35
N MET A 44 -15.76 15.48 -9.23
CA MET A 44 -15.91 15.32 -10.69
C MET A 44 -16.34 13.92 -11.12
N LYS A 45 -16.58 13.01 -10.17
CA LYS A 45 -17.09 11.64 -10.44
C LYS A 45 -16.10 10.83 -11.29
N LEU A 46 -14.82 11.09 -11.12
CA LEU A 46 -13.71 10.37 -11.74
C LEU A 46 -13.04 9.44 -10.73
N VAL A 47 -12.77 8.21 -11.15
CA VAL A 47 -11.98 7.23 -10.38
C VAL A 47 -10.61 7.10 -11.04
N HIS A 48 -9.54 7.28 -10.27
CA HIS A 48 -8.16 7.31 -10.78
C HIS A 48 -7.64 5.92 -11.14
N ARG A 49 -7.84 4.92 -10.26
CA ARG A 49 -7.50 3.49 -10.46
C ARG A 49 -6.01 3.14 -10.45
N ASP A 50 -5.13 4.13 -10.31
CA ASP A 50 -3.67 3.95 -10.25
C ASP A 50 -3.01 5.03 -9.39
N LEU A 51 -3.63 5.33 -8.25
CA LEU A 51 -3.04 6.26 -7.30
C LEU A 51 -1.88 5.57 -6.57
N ALA A 52 -0.66 6.03 -6.86
CA ALA A 52 0.57 5.56 -6.25
C ALA A 52 1.55 6.74 -6.11
N ALA A 53 2.57 6.64 -5.24
CA ALA A 53 3.54 7.72 -5.09
C ALA A 53 4.30 8.02 -6.40
N ARG A 54 4.58 7.00 -7.23
CA ARG A 54 5.17 7.16 -8.58
C ARG A 54 4.35 8.06 -9.51
N ASN A 55 3.03 8.13 -9.29
CA ASN A 55 2.09 8.92 -10.10
C ASN A 55 1.78 10.29 -9.48
N VAL A 56 2.56 10.72 -8.47
CA VAL A 56 2.51 12.07 -7.91
C VAL A 56 3.73 12.86 -8.34
N LEU A 57 3.51 13.93 -9.09
CA LEU A 57 4.57 14.84 -9.53
C LEU A 57 4.80 15.92 -8.47
N ILE A 58 6.07 16.23 -8.20
CA ILE A 58 6.46 17.32 -7.29
C ILE A 58 7.08 18.44 -8.13
N ALA A 59 6.41 19.59 -8.17
CA ALA A 59 6.88 20.79 -8.84
C ALA A 59 7.69 21.69 -7.89
N GLU A 60 8.23 22.80 -8.43
CA GLU A 60 8.92 23.82 -7.66
C GLU A 60 8.06 24.31 -6.49
N GLY A 61 8.71 24.56 -5.35
CA GLY A 61 8.00 24.92 -4.11
C GLY A 61 7.30 23.75 -3.42
N LYS A 62 7.66 22.49 -3.75
CA LYS A 62 7.11 21.27 -3.13
C LYS A 62 5.60 21.14 -3.34
N ILE A 63 5.14 21.52 -4.53
CA ILE A 63 3.74 21.44 -4.94
C ILE A 63 3.47 20.07 -5.56
N CYS A 64 2.57 19.29 -4.98
CA CYS A 64 2.17 17.99 -5.49
C CYS A 64 1.05 18.10 -6.53
N LYS A 65 1.14 17.31 -7.59
CA LYS A 65 0.07 17.11 -8.57
C LYS A 65 -0.11 15.63 -8.83
N VAL A 66 -1.35 15.15 -8.70
CA VAL A 66 -1.75 13.82 -9.12
C VAL A 66 -1.69 13.74 -10.64
N SER A 67 -1.15 12.65 -11.18
CA SER A 67 -0.89 12.44 -12.60
C SER A 67 -1.18 11.01 -13.02
N ASP A 68 -0.94 10.71 -14.30
CA ASP A 68 -1.22 9.42 -14.94
C ASP A 68 -2.70 8.99 -14.86
N PHE A 69 -3.52 9.70 -15.63
CA PHE A 69 -4.94 9.40 -15.79
C PHE A 69 -5.20 8.30 -16.83
N GLY A 70 -4.18 7.51 -17.23
CA GLY A 70 -4.29 6.50 -18.29
C GLY A 70 -5.33 5.41 -17.98
N LEU A 71 -5.63 5.19 -16.71
CA LEU A 71 -6.66 4.27 -16.24
C LEU A 71 -7.93 4.94 -15.70
N THR A 72 -7.97 6.28 -15.67
CA THR A 72 -9.08 7.06 -15.09
C THR A 72 -10.36 6.93 -15.90
N ARG A 73 -11.51 6.83 -15.22
CA ARG A 73 -12.83 6.69 -15.86
C ARG A 73 -13.92 7.47 -15.11
N ASP A 74 -14.94 7.89 -15.87
CA ASP A 74 -16.19 8.46 -15.34
C ASP A 74 -17.09 7.36 -14.75
N VAL A 75 -17.69 7.66 -13.60
CA VAL A 75 -18.67 6.86 -12.85
C VAL A 75 -19.98 6.68 -13.64
N TYR A 76 -20.37 7.61 -14.51
CA TYR A 76 -21.69 7.60 -15.15
C TYR A 76 -21.72 7.09 -16.60
N GLU A 77 -20.58 6.97 -17.29
CA GLU A 77 -20.55 6.51 -18.68
C GLU A 77 -20.61 4.98 -18.86
N ASP A 78 -20.66 4.21 -17.78
CA ASP A 78 -20.77 2.76 -17.84
C ASP A 78 -21.74 2.25 -16.74
N ASP A 79 -23.02 2.03 -17.11
CA ASP A 79 -23.84 0.95 -16.50
C ASP A 79 -23.16 -0.44 -16.64
N THR A 80 -22.00 -0.45 -17.31
CA THR A 80 -21.01 -1.51 -17.44
C THR A 80 -19.79 -1.27 -16.54
N TYR A 81 -19.99 -0.93 -15.27
CA TYR A 81 -18.98 -0.94 -14.19
C TYR A 81 -18.12 -2.22 -14.09
N LEU A 82 -18.49 -3.28 -14.82
CA LEU A 82 -17.84 -4.58 -14.91
C LEU A 82 -16.88 -4.74 -16.11
N LYS A 83 -16.67 -3.72 -16.95
CA LYS A 83 -15.82 -3.87 -18.15
C LYS A 83 -14.34 -3.94 -17.78
N GLN A 84 -13.87 -5.19 -17.67
CA GLN A 84 -12.48 -5.65 -17.69
C GLN A 84 -11.56 -4.72 -18.51
N SER A 85 -10.80 -3.86 -17.84
CA SER A 85 -9.69 -3.16 -18.50
C SER A 85 -8.58 -4.18 -18.78
N ARG A 86 -8.42 -4.57 -20.04
CA ARG A 86 -7.28 -5.38 -20.51
C ARG A 86 -6.02 -4.52 -20.43
N GLY A 87 -5.13 -4.82 -19.50
CA GLY A 87 -3.87 -4.08 -19.29
C GLY A 87 -3.14 -4.52 -18.03
N ARG A 88 -1.93 -3.99 -17.85
CA ARG A 88 -1.18 -4.04 -16.59
C ARG A 88 -1.93 -3.25 -15.51
N VAL A 89 -1.98 -3.77 -14.27
CA VAL A 89 -2.69 -3.13 -13.14
C VAL A 89 -1.83 -3.09 -11.87
N PRO A 90 -1.95 -2.06 -11.03
CA PRO A 90 -1.06 -1.82 -9.89
C PRO A 90 -1.46 -2.64 -8.66
N VAL A 91 -1.20 -3.95 -8.65
CA VAL A 91 -1.82 -4.90 -7.71
C VAL A 91 -1.60 -4.53 -6.23
N LYS A 92 -0.41 -4.05 -5.88
CA LYS A 92 -0.09 -3.63 -4.50
C LYS A 92 -0.87 -2.39 -4.03
N TRP A 93 -1.45 -1.59 -4.92
CA TRP A 93 -2.22 -0.40 -4.54
C TRP A 93 -3.73 -0.63 -4.56
N MET A 94 -4.18 -1.77 -5.06
CA MET A 94 -5.60 -2.06 -5.27
C MET A 94 -6.31 -2.45 -3.97
N ALA A 95 -7.56 -2.00 -3.85
CA ALA A 95 -8.47 -2.41 -2.78
C ALA A 95 -8.89 -3.88 -2.92
N ILE A 96 -9.38 -4.49 -1.83
CA ILE A 96 -9.79 -5.91 -1.82
C ILE A 96 -10.87 -6.19 -2.87
N GLU A 97 -11.87 -5.31 -2.98
CA GLU A 97 -12.94 -5.41 -3.97
C GLU A 97 -12.44 -5.23 -5.42
N SER A 98 -11.40 -4.42 -5.62
CA SER A 98 -10.77 -4.25 -6.93
C SER A 98 -9.94 -5.46 -7.32
N LEU A 99 -9.31 -6.12 -6.35
CA LEU A 99 -8.56 -7.36 -6.53
C LEU A 99 -9.49 -8.55 -6.82
N ALA A 100 -10.63 -8.64 -6.13
CA ALA A 100 -11.59 -9.74 -6.26
C ALA A 100 -12.47 -9.61 -7.50
N ASP A 101 -13.15 -8.47 -7.62
CA ASP A 101 -14.31 -8.30 -8.49
C ASP A 101 -14.11 -7.20 -9.53
N HIS A 102 -12.90 -6.62 -9.59
CA HIS A 102 -12.58 -5.48 -10.46
C HIS A 102 -13.52 -4.28 -10.26
N ILE A 103 -13.98 -4.08 -9.03
CA ILE A 103 -14.80 -2.94 -8.64
C ILE A 103 -13.88 -1.75 -8.37
N TYR A 104 -14.12 -0.64 -9.06
CA TYR A 104 -13.36 0.60 -8.92
C TYR A 104 -14.30 1.75 -8.58
N THR A 105 -14.01 2.42 -7.47
CA THR A 105 -14.78 3.53 -6.92
C THR A 105 -13.85 4.56 -6.29
N SER A 106 -14.36 5.74 -5.94
CA SER A 106 -13.59 6.70 -5.14
C SER A 106 -13.13 6.09 -3.80
N GLN A 107 -13.86 5.14 -3.22
CA GLN A 107 -13.44 4.44 -2.00
C GLN A 107 -12.33 3.41 -2.25
N SER A 108 -12.25 2.84 -3.46
CA SER A 108 -11.07 2.05 -3.85
C SER A 108 -9.83 2.92 -4.03
N ASP A 109 -9.98 4.16 -4.52
CA ASP A 109 -8.88 5.13 -4.57
C ASP A 109 -8.46 5.57 -3.15
N VAL A 110 -9.38 5.63 -2.18
CA VAL A 110 -9.05 5.89 -0.76
C VAL A 110 -8.14 4.79 -0.20
N TRP A 111 -8.38 3.53 -0.56
CA TRP A 111 -7.46 2.44 -0.19
C TRP A 111 -6.06 2.68 -0.74
N SER A 112 -5.96 2.98 -2.04
CA SER A 112 -4.70 3.31 -2.71
C SER A 112 -4.00 4.51 -2.07
N PHE A 113 -4.76 5.53 -1.66
CA PHE A 113 -4.23 6.67 -0.93
C PHE A 113 -3.62 6.26 0.42
N GLY A 114 -4.22 5.31 1.15
CA GLY A 114 -3.61 4.73 2.34
C GLY A 114 -2.24 4.09 2.08
N ILE A 115 -2.08 3.44 0.92
CA ILE A 115 -0.78 2.90 0.47
C ILE A 115 0.20 4.04 0.15
N VAL A 116 -0.25 5.11 -0.51
CA VAL A 116 0.58 6.31 -0.77
C VAL A 116 1.06 6.95 0.53
N LEU A 117 0.21 7.07 1.55
CA LEU A 117 0.63 7.55 2.87
C LEU A 117 1.76 6.68 3.44
N TRP A 118 1.65 5.37 3.30
CA TRP A 118 2.68 4.43 3.74
C TRP A 118 3.99 4.60 2.96
N GLU A 119 3.93 4.79 1.64
CA GLU A 119 5.09 5.11 0.80
C GLU A 119 5.76 6.42 1.25
N LEU A 120 4.96 7.46 1.52
CA LEU A 120 5.48 8.76 1.96
C LEU A 120 6.22 8.66 3.31
N VAL A 121 5.68 7.95 4.30
CA VAL A 121 6.34 7.82 5.61
C VAL A 121 7.57 6.91 5.57
N THR A 122 7.61 5.96 4.64
CA THR A 122 8.78 5.07 4.44
C THR A 122 9.79 5.61 3.44
N LEU A 123 9.56 6.82 2.91
CA LEU A 123 10.41 7.49 1.92
C LEU A 123 10.56 6.68 0.62
N GLY A 124 9.46 6.09 0.16
CA GLY A 124 9.36 5.40 -1.14
C GLY A 124 9.72 3.92 -1.09
N ALA A 125 9.62 3.27 0.08
CA ALA A 125 9.79 1.83 0.14
C ALA A 125 8.66 1.11 -0.64
N SER A 126 8.95 -0.09 -1.15
CA SER A 126 7.91 -0.90 -1.81
C SER A 126 6.85 -1.34 -0.78
N PRO A 127 5.54 -1.14 -1.06
CA PRO A 127 4.47 -1.69 -0.24
C PRO A 127 4.55 -3.22 -0.11
N TYR A 128 4.06 -3.73 1.02
CA TYR A 128 4.01 -5.16 1.35
C TYR A 128 5.37 -5.88 1.20
N PRO A 129 6.42 -5.44 1.91
CA PRO A 129 7.76 -6.03 1.80
C PRO A 129 7.73 -7.53 2.12
N GLY A 130 8.38 -8.34 1.28
CA GLY A 130 8.44 -9.79 1.43
C GLY A 130 7.15 -10.55 1.11
N VAL A 131 6.07 -9.87 0.71
CA VAL A 131 4.82 -10.51 0.30
C VAL A 131 4.81 -10.67 -1.22
N THR A 132 4.58 -11.90 -1.69
CA THR A 132 4.36 -12.16 -3.11
C THR A 132 2.97 -11.68 -3.53
N ILE A 133 2.87 -11.09 -4.71
CA ILE A 133 1.64 -10.49 -5.21
C ILE A 133 0.50 -11.52 -5.35
N GLN A 134 0.85 -12.76 -5.71
CA GLN A 134 -0.10 -13.86 -5.81
C GLN A 134 -0.79 -14.18 -4.46
N ASN A 135 -0.13 -13.91 -3.33
CA ASN A 135 -0.67 -14.17 -2.00
C ASN A 135 -1.36 -12.95 -1.37
N LEU A 136 -1.20 -11.75 -1.95
CA LEU A 136 -1.64 -10.49 -1.35
C LEU A 136 -3.15 -10.46 -1.09
N TYR A 137 -3.95 -10.91 -2.06
CA TYR A 137 -5.41 -10.95 -1.91
C TYR A 137 -5.83 -11.79 -0.69
N HIS A 138 -5.30 -13.01 -0.56
CA HIS A 138 -5.64 -13.91 0.54
C HIS A 138 -5.20 -13.35 1.90
N LEU A 139 -4.04 -12.70 1.97
CA LEU A 139 -3.58 -12.01 3.19
C LEU A 139 -4.55 -10.92 3.61
N LEU A 140 -4.90 -10.01 2.69
CA LEU A 140 -5.80 -8.90 2.96
C LEU A 140 -7.20 -9.38 3.36
N LYS A 141 -7.70 -10.45 2.72
CA LYS A 141 -8.99 -11.05 3.04
C LYS A 141 -9.04 -11.72 4.42
N ASN A 142 -7.89 -12.19 4.91
CA ASN A 142 -7.73 -12.71 6.27
C ASN A 142 -7.46 -11.60 7.32
N GLY A 143 -7.64 -10.33 6.96
CA GLY A 143 -7.55 -9.21 7.89
C GLY A 143 -6.15 -8.62 8.07
N TYR A 144 -5.14 -9.12 7.34
CA TYR A 144 -3.81 -8.51 7.37
C TYR A 144 -3.85 -7.07 6.83
N ARG A 145 -3.06 -6.18 7.44
CA ARG A 145 -2.72 -4.84 6.93
C ARG A 145 -1.26 -4.55 7.26
N MET A 146 -0.63 -3.66 6.49
CA MET A 146 0.75 -3.25 6.75
C MET A 146 0.89 -2.66 8.14
N HIS A 147 1.96 -3.04 8.85
CA HIS A 147 2.26 -2.57 10.19
C HIS A 147 2.63 -1.09 10.22
N LYS A 148 2.49 -0.48 11.40
CA LYS A 148 2.89 0.91 11.64
C LYS A 148 4.40 1.08 11.49
N PRO A 149 4.88 1.99 10.61
CA PRO A 149 6.28 2.38 10.59
C PRO A 149 6.74 3.00 11.93
N LEU A 150 7.94 2.66 12.37
CA LEU A 150 8.53 3.12 13.64
C LEU A 150 8.70 4.64 13.70
N ASN A 151 9.00 5.25 12.56
CA ASN A 151 9.13 6.70 12.44
C ASN A 151 7.78 7.43 12.38
N CYS A 152 6.66 6.72 12.28
CA CYS A 152 5.34 7.31 12.12
C CYS A 152 4.59 7.31 13.45
N THR A 153 3.94 8.42 13.77
CA THR A 153 3.04 8.52 14.93
C THR A 153 1.83 7.60 14.80
N THR A 154 1.24 7.20 15.94
CA THR A 154 0.01 6.39 15.95
C THR A 154 -1.14 7.11 15.24
N GLU A 155 -1.30 8.42 15.44
CA GLU A 155 -2.38 9.20 14.82
C GLU A 155 -2.30 9.17 13.28
N LEU A 156 -1.11 9.32 12.69
CA LEU A 156 -0.98 9.27 11.23
C LEU A 156 -1.20 7.84 10.70
N TYR A 157 -0.79 6.82 11.45
CA TYR A 157 -1.04 5.44 11.09
C TYR A 157 -2.52 5.02 11.21
N GLU A 158 -3.25 5.56 12.18
CA GLU A 158 -4.70 5.36 12.29
C GLU A 158 -5.41 5.85 11.02
N VAL A 159 -4.98 6.97 10.43
CA VAL A 159 -5.52 7.42 9.13
C VAL A 159 -5.28 6.39 8.02
N MET A 160 -4.09 5.76 7.97
CA MET A 160 -3.81 4.68 7.01
C MET A 160 -4.72 3.48 7.26
N ARG A 161 -4.91 3.10 8.53
CA ARG A 161 -5.78 2.00 8.93
C ARG A 161 -7.23 2.24 8.54
N ASP A 162 -7.73 3.45 8.71
CA ASP A 162 -9.08 3.86 8.32
C ASP A 162 -9.26 3.76 6.79
N CYS A 163 -8.23 4.10 6.01
CA CYS A 163 -8.24 3.93 4.55
C CYS A 163 -8.29 2.45 4.12
N TRP A 164 -7.85 1.53 4.98
CA TRP A 164 -7.81 0.09 4.70
C TRP A 164 -8.94 -0.70 5.38
N CYS A 165 -10.04 -0.07 5.77
CA CYS A 165 -11.24 -0.81 6.18
C CYS A 165 -11.69 -1.77 5.07
N GLU A 166 -12.09 -2.99 5.44
CA GLU A 166 -12.51 -4.00 4.47
C GLU A 166 -13.75 -3.52 3.69
N GLN A 167 -14.77 -3.05 4.41
CA GLN A 167 -15.95 -2.46 3.79
C GLN A 167 -15.61 -1.07 3.23
N PRO A 168 -15.90 -0.79 1.94
CA PRO A 168 -15.61 0.50 1.34
C PRO A 168 -16.31 1.67 2.04
N ASP A 169 -17.53 1.48 2.53
CA ASP A 169 -18.32 2.54 3.17
C ASP A 169 -17.79 2.94 4.57
N ASP A 170 -16.99 2.08 5.20
CA ASP A 170 -16.33 2.38 6.47
C ASP A 170 -15.05 3.22 6.30
N ARG A 171 -14.60 3.42 5.06
CA ARG A 171 -13.41 4.23 4.76
C ARG A 171 -13.77 5.73 4.74
N PRO A 172 -12.87 6.62 5.18
CA PRO A 172 -13.12 8.06 5.11
C PRO A 172 -13.23 8.51 3.64
N THR A 173 -14.04 9.52 3.38
CA THR A 173 -14.02 10.17 2.05
C THR A 173 -12.77 11.02 1.90
N PHE A 174 -12.37 11.33 0.66
CA PHE A 174 -11.28 12.28 0.41
C PHE A 174 -11.53 13.66 1.04
N LEU A 175 -12.79 14.11 1.12
CA LEU A 175 -13.12 15.37 1.82
C LEU A 175 -12.79 15.27 3.31
N ASN A 176 -13.13 14.15 3.96
CA ASN A 176 -12.78 13.93 5.37
C ASN A 176 -11.25 13.90 5.57
N LEU A 177 -10.52 13.30 4.62
CA LEU A 177 -9.06 13.25 4.65
C LEU A 177 -8.44 14.65 4.51
N VAL A 178 -8.94 15.48 3.59
CA VAL A 178 -8.51 16.88 3.44
C VAL A 178 -8.67 17.64 4.76
N ASP A 179 -9.83 17.53 5.42
CA ASP A 179 -10.10 18.19 6.70
C ASP A 179 -9.22 17.64 7.84
N LYS A 180 -8.96 16.33 7.85
CA LYS A 180 -8.08 15.68 8.83
C LYS A 180 -6.65 16.19 8.68
N PHE A 181 -6.08 16.17 7.47
CA PHE A 181 -4.72 16.63 7.23
C PHE A 181 -4.55 18.14 7.40
N GLY A 182 -5.56 18.93 7.03
CA GLY A 182 -5.57 20.37 7.31
C GLY A 182 -5.39 20.65 8.81
N ARG A 183 -6.18 19.99 9.67
CA ARG A 183 -6.07 20.11 11.13
C ARG A 183 -4.76 19.56 11.69
N MET A 184 -4.19 18.51 11.09
CA MET A 184 -2.85 18.01 11.46
C MET A 184 -1.77 19.05 11.15
N LEU A 185 -1.84 19.72 9.99
CA LEU A 185 -0.89 20.76 9.60
C LEU A 185 -0.99 22.00 10.48
N GLU A 186 -2.21 22.44 10.81
CA GLU A 186 -2.45 23.60 11.69
C GLU A 186 -1.85 23.42 13.09
N ARG A 187 -1.84 22.18 13.60
CA ARG A 187 -1.21 21.86 14.90
C ARG A 187 0.31 21.98 14.87
N GLY A 188 0.94 21.90 13.69
CA GLY A 188 2.38 22.08 13.53
C GLY A 188 3.27 21.01 14.20
N LEU A 189 2.69 19.87 14.56
CA LEU A 189 3.40 18.74 15.18
C LEU A 189 4.17 17.92 14.13
N ASP A 190 5.23 17.26 14.55
CA ASP A 190 5.96 16.32 13.69
C ASP A 190 5.31 14.93 13.78
N TYR A 191 4.76 14.46 12.65
CA TYR A 191 4.07 13.16 12.54
C TYR A 191 4.98 12.03 12.07
N VAL A 192 6.17 12.40 11.57
CA VAL A 192 7.18 11.49 11.06
C VAL A 192 8.54 11.89 11.64
N ASN A 193 9.36 10.93 12.05
CA ASN A 193 10.69 11.19 12.57
C ASN A 193 11.78 10.62 11.65
N PHE A 194 12.44 11.50 10.89
CA PHE A 194 13.52 11.10 9.97
C PHE A 194 14.84 10.73 10.66
N SER A 195 15.00 11.00 11.96
CA SER A 195 16.21 10.56 12.69
C SER A 195 16.20 9.05 12.97
N ILE A 196 15.03 8.42 12.89
CA ILE A 196 14.90 6.96 12.97
C ILE A 196 15.24 6.40 11.58
N GLN A 197 16.37 5.71 11.48
CA GLN A 197 16.74 4.99 10.27
C GLN A 197 15.67 3.93 9.96
N MET A 198 14.93 4.12 8.87
CA MET A 198 14.03 3.09 8.31
C MET A 198 14.81 1.85 7.82
N ILE A 199 16.11 2.02 7.58
CA ILE A 199 17.04 1.07 6.95
C ILE A 199 17.64 0.12 8.01
N SER A 200 16.83 -0.45 8.89
CA SER A 200 17.24 -1.62 9.68
C SER A 200 16.73 -2.93 9.11
N ASN A 201 15.79 -2.86 8.14
CA ASN A 201 15.33 -4.02 7.39
C ASN A 201 15.68 -3.83 5.89
N PRO A 202 16.71 -4.54 5.38
CA PRO A 202 17.13 -4.49 3.97
C PRO A 202 16.01 -4.80 2.97
N SER A 203 14.91 -5.42 3.41
CA SER A 203 13.73 -5.70 2.58
C SER A 203 12.98 -4.46 2.11
N TYR A 204 13.12 -3.30 2.77
CA TYR A 204 12.49 -2.05 2.31
C TYR A 204 13.20 -1.40 1.13
N PHE A 205 14.49 -1.67 1.00
CA PHE A 205 15.38 -1.21 -0.06
C PHE A 205 16.14 -2.42 -0.60
N ASN A 206 15.42 -3.37 -1.19
CA ASN A 206 16.09 -4.42 -1.94
C ASN A 206 16.37 -3.86 -3.34
N PRO A 207 17.63 -3.65 -3.74
CA PRO A 207 17.94 -3.08 -5.05
C PRO A 207 17.43 -3.94 -6.22
N ARG A 208 17.16 -5.23 -5.96
CA ARG A 208 16.51 -6.14 -6.92
C ARG A 208 15.03 -5.81 -7.13
N ASP A 209 14.33 -5.29 -6.12
CA ASP A 209 12.92 -4.91 -6.23
C ASP A 209 12.75 -3.59 -7.03
N ILE A 210 13.82 -2.79 -7.15
CA ILE A 210 13.87 -1.59 -8.02
C ILE A 210 13.94 -2.00 -9.50
N GLU A 211 14.51 -3.18 -9.81
CA GLU A 211 14.52 -3.76 -11.17
C GLU A 211 13.22 -4.54 -11.48
N ASP A 212 12.46 -4.94 -10.47
CA ASP A 212 11.19 -5.71 -10.55
C ASP A 212 9.91 -4.83 -10.48
N ASP A 213 9.98 -3.52 -10.81
CA ASP A 213 8.78 -2.66 -10.93
C ASP A 213 7.76 -3.26 -11.92
N ASP A 214 8.26 -3.97 -12.93
CA ASP A 214 7.50 -4.73 -13.92
C ASP A 214 6.67 -5.89 -13.34
N ASN A 215 6.97 -6.35 -12.11
CA ASN A 215 6.25 -7.42 -11.43
C ASN A 215 5.17 -6.89 -10.48
N SER A 216 5.23 -5.60 -10.09
CA SER A 216 4.15 -4.92 -9.34
C SER A 216 2.86 -4.80 -10.17
N GLU A 217 3.03 -4.87 -11.48
CA GLU A 217 2.01 -4.85 -12.50
C GLU A 217 1.75 -6.26 -13.05
N MET A 218 0.54 -6.80 -12.86
CA MET A 218 0.19 -8.08 -13.48
C MET A 218 -0.54 -7.89 -14.82
N ASN A 219 -0.09 -8.61 -15.85
CA ASN A 219 -0.79 -8.74 -17.12
C ASN A 219 -2.04 -9.63 -16.96
N ILE A 220 -3.23 -9.03 -16.93
CA ILE A 220 -4.48 -9.80 -16.90
C ILE A 220 -4.88 -10.14 -18.35
N THR A 221 -4.35 -11.26 -18.88
CA THR A 221 -5.16 -12.08 -19.81
C THR A 221 -5.82 -13.12 -18.92
N PHE A 222 -7.15 -13.09 -18.78
CA PHE A 222 -7.90 -13.85 -17.77
C PHE A 222 -7.70 -15.38 -17.90
N LYS A 223 -6.60 -15.87 -17.35
CA LYS A 223 -6.36 -17.21 -16.86
C LYS A 223 -5.99 -17.08 -15.39
N MET A 224 -6.95 -16.60 -14.58
CA MET A 224 -7.13 -17.28 -13.30
C MET A 224 -7.65 -18.66 -13.68
N GLU A 225 -6.73 -19.58 -13.98
CA GLU A 225 -7.07 -21.00 -13.98
C GLU A 225 -7.48 -21.30 -12.53
N LEU A 226 -8.80 -21.31 -12.30
CA LEU A 226 -9.46 -21.76 -11.08
C LEU A 226 -8.95 -23.14 -10.60
N SER A 227 -8.22 -23.87 -11.45
CA SER A 227 -7.52 -25.12 -11.15
C SER A 227 -6.26 -24.98 -10.29
N ALA A 228 -5.65 -23.80 -10.15
CA ALA A 228 -4.52 -23.60 -9.22
C ALA A 228 -4.96 -23.23 -7.79
N LEU A 229 -6.27 -23.02 -7.56
CA LEU A 229 -6.84 -22.56 -6.29
C LEU A 229 -7.20 -23.69 -5.31
N GLN A 230 -6.70 -24.91 -5.52
CA GLN A 230 -6.80 -25.96 -4.53
C GLN A 230 -5.40 -26.37 -4.09
N GLN A 231 -5.11 -26.14 -2.80
CA GLN A 231 -3.94 -26.59 -2.02
C GLN A 231 -2.80 -25.60 -1.79
N ASN A 232 -3.10 -24.39 -1.30
CA ASN A 232 -2.17 -23.76 -0.36
C ASN A 232 -2.93 -23.05 0.77
N ASN A 233 -3.31 -23.85 1.78
CA ASN A 233 -3.91 -23.40 3.03
C ASN A 233 -2.84 -22.80 3.98
N ASN A 234 -2.04 -21.85 3.48
CA ASN A 234 -1.05 -21.18 4.33
C ASN A 234 -1.77 -20.14 5.19
N ARG A 235 -1.90 -20.42 6.48
CA ARG A 235 -2.29 -19.40 7.48
C ARG A 235 -1.09 -18.51 7.76
N TYR A 236 -1.32 -17.20 7.74
CA TYR A 236 -0.34 -16.20 8.16
C TYR A 236 -0.75 -15.70 9.54
N GLU A 237 0.11 -15.88 10.54
CA GLU A 237 -0.13 -15.36 11.88
C GLU A 237 0.68 -14.07 12.09
N ASN A 238 0.03 -13.05 12.65
CA ASN A 238 0.70 -11.85 13.14
C ASN A 238 1.23 -12.15 14.55
N TYR A 239 2.49 -12.53 14.68
CA TYR A 239 3.11 -12.59 16.01
C TYR A 239 3.39 -11.16 16.48
N SER A 240 2.83 -10.78 17.62
CA SER A 240 3.21 -9.55 18.32
C SER A 240 4.61 -9.76 18.91
N VAL A 241 5.64 -9.13 18.34
CA VAL A 241 7.01 -9.20 18.88
C VAL A 241 7.41 -7.88 19.52
N GLY A 242 8.09 -7.97 20.67
CA GLY A 242 8.42 -6.89 21.59
C GLY A 242 9.33 -5.77 21.05
N PRO A 243 9.68 -4.80 21.91
CA PRO A 243 10.07 -3.44 21.53
C PRO A 243 11.40 -3.27 20.76
N ASP A 244 12.15 -4.33 20.46
CA ASP A 244 13.52 -4.26 19.94
C ASP A 244 13.78 -5.01 18.61
N THR A 245 12.75 -5.32 17.81
CA THR A 245 12.95 -5.89 16.45
C THR A 245 12.34 -5.02 15.36
N SER A 246 13.14 -4.65 14.37
CA SER A 246 12.76 -3.70 13.30
C SER A 246 11.97 -4.38 12.16
N TYR A 247 10.72 -4.73 12.45
CA TYR A 247 9.67 -5.22 11.55
C TYR A 247 9.69 -6.72 11.21
N ASP A 248 8.57 -7.37 11.57
CA ASP A 248 8.21 -8.70 11.14
C ASP A 248 7.73 -8.70 9.68
N THR A 249 8.19 -9.69 8.91
CA THR A 249 7.52 -10.11 7.67
C THR A 249 6.54 -11.22 8.05
N PRO A 250 5.29 -11.24 7.57
CA PRO A 250 4.37 -12.34 7.86
C PRO A 250 5.00 -13.66 7.39
N ARG A 251 5.37 -14.55 8.31
CA ARG A 251 5.87 -15.88 7.94
C ARG A 251 4.69 -16.80 7.62
N PRO A 252 4.72 -17.52 6.49
CA PRO A 252 3.77 -18.59 6.25
C PRO A 252 3.96 -19.67 7.33
N THR A 253 2.88 -20.07 8.00
CA THR A 253 2.94 -21.24 8.88
C THR A 253 2.88 -22.51 8.05
N GLY A 254 3.88 -23.38 8.18
CA GLY A 254 3.84 -24.73 7.64
C GLY A 254 2.78 -25.55 8.37
N SER A 255 2.07 -26.40 7.61
CA SER A 255 1.02 -27.32 8.05
C SER A 255 1.13 -27.76 9.52
N MET A 256 0.03 -27.58 10.29
CA MET A 256 -0.20 -28.35 11.52
C MET A 256 0.08 -29.82 11.24
N GLN A 257 1.14 -30.37 11.84
CA GLN A 257 1.25 -31.81 12.00
C GLN A 257 0.00 -32.25 12.78
N ALA A 258 -0.78 -33.14 12.15
CA ALA A 258 -1.81 -33.90 12.85
C ALA A 258 -1.18 -34.54 14.11
N PRO A 259 -1.89 -34.62 15.25
CA PRO A 259 -1.34 -35.27 16.42
C PRO A 259 -0.99 -36.72 16.07
N ALA A 260 0.28 -37.05 16.24
CA ALA A 260 0.77 -38.41 16.07
C ALA A 260 -0.03 -39.33 17.03
N SER A 261 -0.78 -40.25 16.43
CA SER A 261 -1.31 -41.41 17.13
C SER A 261 -0.16 -42.17 17.76
N ALA A 262 -0.08 -42.12 19.09
CA ALA A 262 0.80 -43.00 19.86
C ALA A 262 0.30 -44.43 19.71
N ASN A 263 1.06 -45.27 18.99
CA ASN A 263 0.95 -46.71 19.05
C ASN A 263 2.22 -47.24 19.72
N SER A 264 2.07 -47.70 20.97
CA SER A 264 3.02 -48.59 21.63
C SER A 264 2.23 -49.73 22.27
N ALA A 265 2.12 -50.80 21.49
CA ALA A 265 1.98 -52.22 21.82
C ALA A 265 1.69 -52.67 23.27
N GLU A 266 0.57 -53.39 23.37
CA GLU A 266 0.42 -54.77 23.86
C GLU A 266 0.60 -55.20 25.33
N HIS A 267 -0.40 -56.02 25.72
CA HIS A 267 -0.39 -57.16 26.63
C HIS A 267 -0.51 -56.94 28.15
N ALA A 268 -1.73 -57.15 28.67
CA ALA A 268 -1.99 -58.17 29.71
C ALA A 268 -3.49 -58.51 29.81
N LEU A 269 -3.77 -59.81 29.82
CA LEU A 269 -5.04 -60.50 29.98
C LEU A 269 -5.63 -60.33 31.39
N ALA A 270 -6.97 -60.35 31.51
CA ALA A 270 -7.74 -61.35 32.29
C ALA A 270 -9.12 -60.82 32.76
N GLN A 271 -10.17 -61.35 32.11
CA GLN A 271 -11.37 -61.98 32.68
C GLN A 271 -12.05 -61.48 33.97
N CYS A 272 -13.38 -61.36 33.80
CA CYS A 272 -14.48 -61.78 34.68
C CYS A 272 -15.16 -60.77 35.62
N SER A 273 -16.48 -60.69 35.37
CA SER A 273 -17.62 -60.30 36.23
C SER A 273 -17.91 -58.82 36.41
#